data_AF-A0A939QUQ5-F1
#
_entry.id   AF-A0A939QUQ5-F1
#
_cell.length_a   1.000
_cell.length_b   1.000
_cell.length_c   1.000
_cell.angle_alpha   90.00
_cell.angle_beta   90.00
_cell.angle_gamma   90.00
#
_symmetry.space_group_name_H-M   'P 1'
#
loop_
_entity.id
_entity.type
_entity.pdbx_description
1 polymer ?
#
loop_
_entity_poly.entity_id
_entity_poly.type
_entity_poly.pdbx_seq_one_letter_code
_entity_poly.pdbx_strand_id
1 'polypeptide(L)'
;MTRDPNVELTPEEARRDHWEMLRFLATNAGFGFFLGLGVSAMLFFFDIGGLGTHLGRAREPILPAVLISIPLALTFGAAVTASAIMLMPYKKKKQR
;
A
#
# COMPACT_ATOMS: atom_id res chain seq x y z
N MET A 1 -32.88 11.76 -11.06
CA MET A 1 -32.43 10.54 -11.76
C MET A 1 -32.25 9.43 -10.72
N THR A 2 -33.30 8.66 -10.46
CA THR A 2 -33.28 7.47 -9.60
C THR A 2 -32.73 6.30 -10.44
N ARG A 3 -31.56 5.79 -10.07
CA ARG A 3 -30.88 4.68 -10.78
C ARG A 3 -31.69 3.40 -10.58
N ASP A 4 -32.14 2.81 -11.68
CA ASP A 4 -32.92 1.57 -11.70
C ASP A 4 -32.08 0.41 -11.12
N PRO A 5 -32.59 -0.34 -10.12
CA PRO A 5 -31.86 -1.43 -9.47
C PRO A 5 -31.63 -2.66 -10.36
N ASN A 6 -32.19 -2.70 -11.57
CA ASN A 6 -32.17 -3.86 -12.48
C ASN A 6 -31.30 -3.68 -13.73
N VAL A 7 -30.49 -2.61 -13.80
CA VAL A 7 -29.46 -2.49 -14.86
C VAL A 7 -28.30 -3.39 -14.47
N GLU A 8 -28.30 -4.63 -14.98
CA GLU A 8 -27.08 -5.44 -15.03
C GLU A 8 -25.97 -4.58 -15.62
N LEU A 9 -24.90 -4.38 -14.84
CA LEU A 9 -23.70 -3.74 -15.35
C LEU A 9 -23.29 -4.50 -16.61
N THR A 10 -23.18 -3.78 -17.73
CA THR A 10 -22.62 -4.40 -18.92
C THR A 10 -21.21 -4.90 -18.58
N PRO A 11 -20.74 -6.04 -19.14
CA PRO A 11 -19.43 -6.61 -18.79
C PRO A 11 -18.27 -5.59 -18.89
N GLU A 12 -18.42 -4.61 -19.78
CA GLU A 12 -17.49 -3.51 -19.99
C GLU A 12 -17.45 -2.51 -18.82
N GLU A 13 -18.61 -2.16 -18.26
CA GLU A 13 -18.71 -1.25 -17.11
C GLU A 13 -18.13 -1.86 -15.84
N ALA A 14 -18.34 -3.16 -15.62
CA ALA A 14 -17.75 -3.90 -14.50
C ALA A 14 -16.22 -3.98 -14.61
N ARG A 15 -15.68 -4.17 -15.83
CA ARG A 15 -14.23 -4.22 -16.06
C ARG A 15 -13.56 -2.87 -15.80
N ARG A 16 -14.20 -1.77 -16.21
CA ARG A 16 -13.70 -0.41 -15.97
C ARG A 16 -13.66 -0.09 -14.47
N ASP A 17 -14.73 -0.42 -13.74
CA ASP A 17 -14.79 -0.24 -12.29
C ASP A 17 -13.67 -1.01 -11.56
N HIS A 18 -13.40 -2.25 -11.98
CA HIS A 18 -12.30 -3.04 -11.42
C HIS A 18 -10.92 -2.42 -11.68
N TRP A 19 -10.69 -1.88 -12.89
CA TRP A 19 -9.45 -1.16 -13.21
C TRP A 19 -9.28 0.11 -12.37
N GLU A 20 -10.36 0.85 -12.12
CA GLU A 20 -10.34 2.03 -11.26
C GLU A 20 -9.98 1.64 -9.81
N MET A 21 -10.52 0.51 -9.31
CA MET A 21 -10.17 -0.05 -8.01
C MET A 21 -8.72 -0.53 -7.92
N LEU A 22 -8.21 -1.25 -8.93
CA LEU A 22 -6.81 -1.69 -8.98
C LEU A 22 -5.85 -0.50 -9.00
N ARG A 23 -6.16 0.55 -9.77
CA ARG A 23 -5.35 1.77 -9.80
C ARG A 23 -5.36 2.48 -8.45
N PHE A 24 -6.51 2.55 -7.78
CA PHE A 24 -6.62 3.11 -6.42
C PHE A 24 -5.77 2.32 -5.43
N LEU A 25 -5.83 0.98 -5.49
CA LEU A 25 -5.06 0.09 -4.65
C LEU A 25 -3.56 0.26 -4.88
N ALA A 26 -3.12 0.21 -6.14
CA ALA A 26 -1.72 0.36 -6.53
C ALA A 26 -1.15 1.71 -6.09
N THR A 27 -1.94 2.79 -6.18
CA THR A 27 -1.52 4.13 -5.74
C THR A 27 -1.27 4.16 -4.23
N ASN A 28 -2.21 3.63 -3.44
CA ASN A 28 -2.08 3.60 -1.98
C ASN A 28 -0.97 2.64 -1.53
N ALA A 29 -0.86 1.46 -2.17
CA ALA A 29 0.21 0.52 -1.91
C ALA A 29 1.58 1.12 -2.21
N GLY A 30 1.72 1.81 -3.36
CA GLY A 30 2.94 2.52 -3.73
C GLY A 30 3.31 3.62 -2.72
N PHE A 31 2.34 4.43 -2.29
CA PHE A 31 2.56 5.45 -1.28
C PHE A 31 3.06 4.85 0.04
N GLY A 32 2.39 3.81 0.55
CA GLY A 32 2.82 3.12 1.76
C GLY A 32 4.19 2.45 1.60
N PHE A 33 4.48 1.88 0.43
CA PHE A 33 5.79 1.29 0.13
C PHE A 33 6.92 2.32 0.23
N PHE A 34 6.78 3.48 -0.41
CA PHE A 34 7.77 4.55 -0.29
C PHE A 34 7.90 5.09 1.13
N LEU A 35 6.79 5.15 1.88
CA LEU A 35 6.83 5.55 3.28
C LEU A 35 7.63 4.55 4.12
N GLY A 36 7.42 3.24 3.95
CA GLY A 36 8.20 2.23 4.66
C GLY A 36 9.68 2.20 4.24
N LEU A 37 10.02 2.50 2.97
CA LEU A 37 11.41 2.73 2.57
C LEU A 37 12.01 3.95 3.28
N GLY A 38 11.26 5.05 3.40
CA GLY A 38 11.68 6.23 4.15
C GLY A 38 11.94 5.91 5.62
N VAL A 39 11.05 5.14 6.26
CA VAL A 39 11.24 4.68 7.64
C VAL A 39 12.49 3.79 7.75
N SER A 40 12.69 2.83 6.84
CA SER A 40 13.90 2.00 6.82
C SER A 40 15.18 2.84 6.69
N ALA A 41 15.17 3.83 5.80
CA ALA A 41 16.28 4.75 5.65
C ALA A 41 16.57 5.53 6.94
N MET A 42 15.53 5.98 7.66
CA MET A 42 15.69 6.60 8.97
C MET A 42 16.28 5.65 10.01
N LEU A 43 15.88 4.37 10.04
CA LEU A 43 16.47 3.38 10.94
C LEU A 43 17.98 3.24 10.74
N PHE A 44 18.44 3.19 9.50
CA PHE A 44 19.86 3.12 9.18
C PHE A 44 20.58 4.44 9.47
N PHE A 45 19.99 5.57 9.08
CA PHE A 45 20.61 6.89 9.21
C PHE A 45 20.79 7.31 10.67
N PHE A 46 19.78 7.08 11.52
CA PHE A 46 19.86 7.34 12.96
C PHE A 46 20.54 6.22 13.74
N ASP A 47 21.03 5.19 13.06
CA ASP A 47 21.69 4.02 13.64
C ASP A 47 20.87 3.37 14.77
N ILE A 48 19.56 3.25 14.57
CA ILE A 48 18.65 2.71 15.57
C ILE A 48 19.03 1.25 15.84
N GLY A 49 19.38 0.94 17.09
CA GLY A 49 19.86 -0.40 17.47
C GLY A 49 21.19 -0.80 16.80
N GLY A 50 21.97 0.17 16.30
CA GLY A 50 23.25 -0.10 15.63
C GLY A 50 23.14 -0.59 14.19
N LEU A 51 21.94 -0.54 13.58
CA LEU A 51 21.69 -1.10 12.25
C LEU A 51 22.57 -0.49 11.15
N GLY A 52 22.77 0.82 11.14
CA GLY A 52 23.63 1.51 10.18
C GLY A 52 25.09 1.10 10.34
N THR A 53 25.56 1.04 11.58
CA THR A 53 26.92 0.58 11.92
C THR A 53 27.14 -0.88 11.55
N HIS A 54 26.16 -1.76 11.79
CA HIS A 54 26.22 -3.18 11.42
C HIS A 54 26.25 -3.36 9.90
N LEU A 55 25.42 -2.61 9.15
CA LEU A 55 25.49 -2.58 7.69
C LEU A 55 26.87 -2.13 7.21
N GLY A 56 27.40 -1.03 7.75
CA GLY A 56 28.71 -0.49 7.32
C GLY A 56 29.89 -1.43 7.54
N ARG A 57 29.77 -2.39 8.48
CA ARG A 57 30.81 -3.40 8.76
C ARG A 57 30.54 -4.74 8.06
N ALA A 58 29.37 -4.94 7.49
CA ALA A 58 29.02 -6.19 6.82
C ALA A 58 29.85 -6.35 5.55
N ARG A 59 30.31 -7.58 5.27
CA ARG A 59 30.94 -7.90 3.98
C ARG A 59 29.96 -7.74 2.82
N GLU A 60 28.70 -8.08 3.06
CA GLU A 60 27.61 -8.01 2.09
C GLU A 60 26.49 -7.12 2.65
N PRO A 61 26.62 -5.78 2.61
CA PRO A 61 25.67 -4.86 3.26
C PRO A 61 24.33 -4.75 2.53
N ILE A 62 24.30 -5.05 1.22
CA ILE A 62 23.11 -4.90 0.38
C ILE A 62 22.04 -5.91 0.78
N LEU A 63 22.42 -7.16 1.04
CA LEU A 63 21.47 -8.22 1.39
C LEU A 63 20.67 -7.91 2.67
N PRO A 64 21.27 -7.60 3.84
CA PRO A 64 20.51 -7.23 5.03
C PRO A 64 19.74 -5.93 4.85
N ALA A 65 20.27 -4.94 4.10
CA ALA A 65 19.54 -3.72 3.81
C ALA A 65 18.22 -4.00 3.07
N VAL A 66 18.26 -4.87 2.06
CA VAL A 66 17.09 -5.30 1.29
C VAL A 66 16.14 -6.14 2.14
N LEU A 67 16.66 -7.10 2.92
CA LEU A 67 15.86 -7.96 3.79
C LEU A 67 15.13 -7.19 4.90
N ILE A 68 15.65 -6.05 5.33
CA ILE A 68 14.97 -5.16 6.28
C ILE A 68 13.99 -4.24 5.53
N SER A 69 14.47 -3.56 4.48
CA SER A 69 13.72 -2.49 3.84
C SER A 69 12.51 -2.99 3.06
N ILE A 70 12.62 -4.12 2.35
CA ILE A 70 11.54 -4.61 1.49
C ILE A 70 10.33 -5.10 2.30
N PRO A 71 10.46 -5.97 3.31
CA PRO A 71 9.32 -6.37 4.12
C PRO A 71 8.68 -5.18 4.83
N LEU A 72 9.49 -4.25 5.37
CA LEU A 72 8.96 -3.06 6.02
C LEU A 72 8.17 -2.18 5.05
N ALA A 73 8.70 -1.93 3.86
CA ALA A 73 8.01 -1.20 2.81
C ALA A 73 6.69 -1.88 2.41
N LEU A 74 6.69 -3.19 2.23
CA LEU A 74 5.47 -3.96 1.95
C LEU A 74 4.45 -3.89 3.10
N THR A 75 4.89 -3.95 4.36
CA THR A 75 4.02 -3.78 5.53
C THR A 75 3.32 -2.42 5.53
N PHE A 76 4.05 -1.32 5.29
CA PHE A 76 3.43 -0.01 5.18
C PHE A 76 2.54 0.12 3.95
N GLY A 77 2.93 -0.45 2.81
CA GLY A 77 2.10 -0.54 1.60
C GLY A 77 0.76 -1.21 1.87
N ALA A 78 0.77 -2.34 2.56
CA ALA A 78 -0.42 -3.06 2.98
C ALA A 78 -1.26 -2.26 3.99
N ALA A 79 -0.63 -1.63 4.98
CA ALA A 79 -1.33 -0.84 6.00
C ALA A 79 -2.06 0.37 5.40
N VAL A 80 -1.40 1.15 4.52
CA VAL A 80 -2.03 2.28 3.83
C VAL A 80 -3.17 1.80 2.93
N THR A 81 -2.92 0.72 2.18
CA THR A 81 -3.92 0.09 1.32
C THR A 81 -5.17 -0.35 2.09
N ALA A 82 -4.98 -1.09 3.19
CA ALA A 82 -6.07 -1.54 4.05
C ALA A 82 -6.85 -0.34 4.64
N SER A 83 -6.14 0.69 5.07
CA SER A 83 -6.74 1.93 5.59
C SER A 83 -7.59 2.62 4.52
N ALA A 84 -7.08 2.69 3.28
CA ALA A 84 -7.78 3.32 2.16
C ALA A 84 -9.07 2.56 1.79
N ILE A 85 -9.04 1.23 1.83
CA ILE A 85 -10.24 0.39 1.65
C ILE A 85 -11.23 0.64 2.79
N MET A 86 -10.78 0.65 4.03
CA MET A 86 -11.64 0.85 5.22
C MET A 86 -12.32 2.23 5.23
N LEU A 87 -11.64 3.25 4.71
CA LEU A 87 -12.14 4.62 4.60
C LEU A 87 -12.96 4.87 3.33
N MET A 88 -13.02 3.91 2.40
CA MET A 88 -13.82 4.05 1.20
C MET A 88 -15.29 4.21 1.61
N PRO A 89 -16.00 5.25 1.13
CA PRO A 89 -17.39 5.47 1.50
C PRO A 89 -18.24 4.35 0.88
N TYR A 90 -18.61 3.36 1.69
CA TYR A 90 -19.57 2.35 1.27
C TYR A 90 -20.88 3.08 0.98
N LYS A 91 -21.38 3.01 -0.26
CA LYS A 91 -22.74 3.48 -0.56
C LYS A 91 -23.68 2.66 0.30
N LYS A 92 -24.12 3.22 1.44
CA LYS A 92 -25.18 2.62 2.24
C LYS A 92 -26.35 2.42 1.30
N LYS A 93 -26.65 1.16 0.96
CA LYS A 93 -27.88 0.78 0.29
C LYS A 93 -29.00 1.23 1.21
N LYS A 94 -29.52 2.44 0.96
CA LYS A 94 -30.57 3.04 1.77
C LYS A 94 -31.79 2.14 1.55
N GLN A 95 -32.11 1.35 2.57
CA GLN A 95 -33.42 0.76 2.76
C GLN A 95 -34.44 1.91 2.71
N ARG A 96 -35.22 1.98 1.64
CA ARG A 96 -36.60 2.45 1.61
C ARG A 96 -37.30 1.76 0.45
#